data_AF-A0A1F9QMV2-F1
#
_entry.id   AF-A0A1F9QMV2-F1
#
_cell.length_a   1.000
_cell.length_b   1.000
_cell.length_c   1.000
_cell.angle_alpha   90.00
_cell.angle_beta   90.00
_cell.angle_gamma   90.00
#
_symmetry.space_group_name_H-M   'P 1'
#
loop_
_entity.id
_entity.type
_entity.pdbx_description
1 polymer ?
#
loop_
_entity_poly.entity_id
_entity_poly.type
_entity_poly.pdbx_seq_one_letter_code
_entity_poly.pdbx_strand_id
1 'polypeptide(L)'
;MGYLDGLINSSFKKDGMGRTVFYPLGAVGKGRILENAETESRLRAFLRRYYIGAFLSLAIVPVLTGRGYVFLLLIPPLYIWYYYGAGKLSAQCHLSDEKLSLREIYTAMAAANSEFTLWAMLVISLLGGAAGIWAALRFVPLFHRLIGGAAALFFSAASAILIYMIMAKGRRG
;
A
#
# COMPACT_ATOMS: atom_id res chain seq x y z
N MET A 1 0.94 17.11 -5.22
CA MET A 1 0.31 15.85 -4.77
C MET A 1 1.42 14.95 -4.23
N GLY A 2 1.37 14.62 -2.95
CA GLY A 2 2.40 13.80 -2.30
C GLY A 2 2.16 12.30 -2.47
N TYR A 3 3.16 11.48 -2.11
CA TYR A 3 3.08 10.01 -2.16
C TYR A 3 1.85 9.45 -1.42
N LEU A 4 1.54 10.00 -0.24
CA LEU A 4 0.36 9.62 0.56
C LEU A 4 -0.96 9.92 -0.17
N ASP A 5 -1.05 11.03 -0.89
CA ASP A 5 -2.26 11.36 -1.65
C ASP A 5 -2.47 10.35 -2.79
N GLY A 6 -1.38 9.91 -3.42
CA GLY A 6 -1.43 8.86 -4.45
C GLY A 6 -1.88 7.50 -3.92
N LEU A 7 -1.38 7.10 -2.75
CA LEU A 7 -1.82 5.88 -2.05
C LEU A 7 -3.31 5.93 -1.72
N ILE A 8 -3.77 7.03 -1.12
CA ILE A 8 -5.19 7.20 -0.77
C ILE A 8 -6.04 7.18 -2.03
N ASN A 9 -5.65 7.94 -3.06
CA ASN A 9 -6.41 8.04 -4.32
C ASN A 9 -6.52 6.70 -5.04
N SER A 10 -5.53 5.81 -4.93
CA SER A 10 -5.58 4.49 -5.54
C SER A 10 -6.70 3.59 -5.00
N SER A 11 -7.21 3.87 -3.81
CA SER A 11 -8.34 3.15 -3.21
C SER A 11 -9.70 3.64 -3.70
N PHE A 12 -9.75 4.71 -4.50
CA PHE A 12 -10.98 5.28 -5.06
C PHE A 12 -10.94 5.23 -6.59
N LYS A 13 -12.05 4.82 -7.21
CA LYS A 13 -12.24 4.83 -8.67
C LYS A 13 -13.56 5.55 -8.99
N LYS A 14 -13.68 6.13 -10.18
CA LYS A 14 -14.99 6.53 -10.71
C LYS A 14 -15.55 5.40 -11.58
N ASP A 15 -16.77 4.97 -11.28
CA ASP A 15 -17.56 4.02 -12.10
C ASP A 15 -17.97 4.71 -13.43
N GLY A 16 -18.41 3.94 -14.42
CA GLY A 16 -18.88 4.42 -15.73
C GLY A 16 -20.04 5.43 -15.65
N MET A 17 -20.75 5.48 -14.52
CA MET A 17 -21.78 6.49 -14.20
C MET A 17 -21.24 7.74 -13.48
N GLY A 18 -19.91 7.89 -13.36
CA GLY A 18 -19.25 9.03 -12.73
C GLY A 18 -19.25 9.03 -11.19
N ARG A 19 -19.80 7.98 -10.56
CA ARG A 19 -19.90 7.81 -9.10
C ARG A 19 -18.56 7.39 -8.51
N THR A 20 -18.21 7.89 -7.32
CA THR A 20 -17.01 7.45 -6.61
C THR A 20 -17.24 6.08 -5.98
N VAL A 21 -16.35 5.12 -6.23
CA VAL A 21 -16.35 3.77 -5.65
C VAL A 21 -15.08 3.59 -4.84
N PHE A 22 -15.24 3.19 -3.57
CA PHE A 22 -14.14 2.90 -2.66
C PHE A 22 -13.90 1.39 -2.55
N TYR A 23 -12.64 0.97 -2.61
CA TYR A 23 -12.24 -0.44 -2.54
C TYR A 23 -11.40 -0.74 -1.29
N PRO A 24 -12.02 -1.14 -0.17
CA PRO A 24 -11.33 -1.34 1.11
C PRO A 24 -10.25 -2.42 1.07
N LEU A 25 -10.40 -3.44 0.24
CA LEU A 25 -9.43 -4.53 0.09
C LEU A 25 -8.77 -4.51 -1.30
N GLY A 26 -8.79 -3.36 -1.98
CA GLY A 26 -8.30 -3.23 -3.36
C GLY A 26 -8.95 -4.26 -4.29
N ALA A 27 -8.14 -4.94 -5.10
CA ALA A 27 -8.59 -5.92 -6.10
C ALA A 27 -9.27 -7.17 -5.52
N VAL A 28 -9.09 -7.46 -4.23
CA VAL A 28 -9.62 -8.67 -3.58
C VAL A 28 -11.02 -8.44 -3.00
N GLY A 29 -11.42 -7.17 -2.83
CA GLY A 29 -12.71 -6.80 -2.26
C GLY A 29 -13.72 -6.28 -3.30
N LYS A 30 -14.99 -6.31 -2.91
CA LYS A 30 -16.04 -5.55 -3.62
C LYS A 30 -15.89 -4.06 -3.34
N GLY A 31 -16.11 -3.26 -4.38
CA GLY A 31 -16.18 -1.80 -4.24
C GLY A 31 -17.44 -1.39 -3.47
N ARG A 32 -17.41 -0.20 -2.88
CA ARG A 32 -18.56 0.42 -2.21
C ARG A 32 -18.81 1.79 -2.82
N ILE A 33 -20.01 2.01 -3.35
CA ILE A 33 -20.42 3.24 -4.00
C ILE A 33 -20.63 4.31 -2.93
N LEU A 34 -19.88 5.40 -3.04
CA LEU A 34 -19.98 6.56 -2.17
C LEU A 34 -20.97 7.53 -2.82
N GLU A 35 -22.19 7.57 -2.29
CA GLU A 35 -23.25 8.48 -2.76
C GLU A 35 -23.03 9.91 -2.23
N ASN A 36 -22.39 10.04 -1.06
CA ASN A 36 -22.19 11.31 -0.38
C ASN A 36 -20.71 11.73 -0.39
N ALA A 37 -20.45 12.97 -0.80
CA ALA A 37 -19.12 13.58 -0.77
C ALA A 37 -18.56 13.69 0.66
N GLU A 38 -19.43 13.79 1.67
CA GLU A 38 -19.03 13.80 3.08
C GLU A 38 -18.43 12.46 3.52
N THR A 39 -19.03 11.34 3.11
CA THR A 39 -18.50 10.00 3.39
C THR A 39 -17.14 9.82 2.74
N GLU A 40 -16.98 10.28 1.50
CA GLU A 40 -15.69 10.25 0.79
C GLU A 40 -14.61 11.03 1.56
N SER A 41 -14.91 12.26 1.99
CA SER A 41 -13.96 13.10 2.74
C SER A 41 -13.55 12.46 4.07
N ARG A 42 -14.52 11.93 4.83
CA ARG A 42 -14.25 11.20 6.09
C ARG A 42 -13.36 9.98 5.86
N LEU A 43 -13.59 9.26 4.77
CA LEU A 43 -12.80 8.08 4.41
C LEU A 43 -11.36 8.45 4.05
N ARG A 44 -11.17 9.49 3.24
CA ARG A 44 -9.85 10.02 2.88
C ARG A 44 -9.08 10.49 4.11
N ALA A 45 -9.76 11.18 5.04
CA ALA A 45 -9.17 11.61 6.30
C ALA A 45 -8.76 10.42 7.19
N PHE A 46 -9.60 9.38 7.27
CA PHE A 46 -9.29 8.15 7.99
C PHE A 46 -8.06 7.45 7.39
N LEU A 47 -8.04 7.24 6.07
CA LEU A 47 -6.91 6.60 5.38
C LEU A 47 -5.60 7.38 5.57
N ARG A 48 -5.66 8.72 5.53
CA ARG A 48 -4.50 9.56 5.83
C ARG A 48 -3.94 9.30 7.23
N ARG A 49 -4.80 9.30 8.25
CA ARG A 49 -4.40 9.03 9.64
C ARG A 49 -3.87 7.62 9.80
N TYR A 50 -4.51 6.65 9.14
CA TYR A 50 -4.08 5.26 9.14
C TYR A 50 -2.69 5.10 8.52
N TYR A 51 -2.44 5.65 7.33
CA TYR A 51 -1.13 5.53 6.68
C TYR A 51 -0.01 6.22 7.45
N ILE A 52 -0.28 7.41 8.02
CA ILE A 52 0.69 8.09 8.88
C ILE A 52 0.97 7.25 10.12
N GLY A 53 -0.07 6.80 10.83
CA GLY A 53 0.06 5.96 12.02
C GLY A 53 0.81 4.67 11.73
N ALA A 54 0.44 3.96 10.66
CA ALA A 54 1.10 2.73 10.22
C ALA A 54 2.56 2.96 9.86
N PHE A 55 2.89 4.05 9.16
CA PHE A 55 4.27 4.40 8.83
C PHE A 55 5.10 4.66 10.10
N LEU A 56 4.59 5.49 11.03
CA LEU A 56 5.29 5.76 12.29
C LEU A 56 5.47 4.48 13.11
N SER A 57 4.43 3.66 13.23
CA SER A 57 4.48 2.41 13.98
C SER A 57 5.42 1.37 13.35
N LEU A 58 5.37 1.17 12.04
CA LEU A 58 6.14 0.10 11.38
C LEU A 58 7.57 0.52 11.03
N ALA A 59 7.83 1.80 10.77
CA ALA A 59 9.17 2.27 10.40
C ALA A 59 9.97 2.79 11.61
N ILE A 60 9.34 3.55 12.52
CA ILE A 60 10.08 4.25 13.59
C ILE A 60 10.22 3.39 14.85
N VAL A 61 9.17 2.72 15.29
CA VAL A 61 9.19 1.96 16.56
C VAL A 61 10.24 0.83 16.56
N PRO A 62 10.40 0.01 15.50
CA PRO A 62 11.42 -1.04 15.48
C PRO A 62 12.85 -0.47 15.51
N VAL A 63 13.06 0.69 14.89
CA VAL A 63 14.36 1.39 14.87
C VAL A 63 14.69 1.92 16.26
N LEU A 64 13.76 2.60 16.93
CA LEU A 64 13.96 3.16 18.27
C LEU A 64 14.17 2.09 19.34
N THR A 65 13.49 0.95 19.21
CA THR A 65 13.60 -0.15 20.18
C THR A 65 14.78 -1.08 19.93
N GLY A 66 15.47 -0.93 18.79
CA GLY A 66 16.52 -1.85 18.33
C GLY A 66 16.05 -3.28 18.08
N ARG A 67 14.73 -3.51 18.09
CA ARG A 67 14.10 -4.83 18.05
C ARG A 67 13.26 -4.93 16.79
N GLY A 68 13.89 -5.39 15.71
CA GLY A 68 13.24 -5.54 14.42
C GLY A 68 11.92 -6.31 14.50
N TYR A 69 11.83 -7.39 15.28
CA TYR A 69 10.62 -8.21 15.39
C TYR A 69 9.38 -7.48 15.97
N VAL A 70 9.52 -6.27 16.53
CA VAL A 70 8.39 -5.48 17.05
C VAL A 70 7.38 -5.15 15.95
N PHE A 71 7.79 -5.02 14.68
CA PHE A 71 6.83 -4.80 13.60
C PHE A 71 5.81 -5.95 13.47
N LEU A 72 6.20 -7.20 13.77
CA LEU A 72 5.31 -8.36 13.70
C LEU A 72 4.16 -8.26 14.71
N LEU A 73 4.44 -7.66 15.88
CA LEU A 73 3.42 -7.40 16.91
C LEU A 73 2.50 -6.22 16.54
N LEU A 74 2.98 -5.28 15.74
CA LEU A 74 2.23 -4.08 15.35
C LEU A 74 1.31 -4.31 14.14
N ILE A 75 1.60 -5.30 13.29
CA ILE A 75 0.77 -5.60 12.11
C ILE A 75 -0.69 -5.96 12.48
N PRO A 76 -0.96 -6.91 13.41
CA PRO A 76 -2.35 -7.27 13.74
C PRO A 76 -3.22 -6.10 14.24
N PRO A 77 -2.80 -5.28 15.23
CA PRO A 77 -3.64 -4.17 15.71
C PRO A 77 -3.85 -3.09 14.64
N LEU A 78 -2.85 -2.81 13.79
CA LEU A 78 -3.01 -1.90 12.66
C LEU A 78 -4.04 -2.43 11.65
N TYR A 79 -3.94 -3.72 11.31
CA TYR A 79 -4.88 -4.35 10.38
C TYR A 79 -6.32 -4.34 10.93
N ILE A 80 -6.49 -4.63 12.22
CA ILE A 80 -7.78 -4.53 12.92
C ILE A 80 -8.30 -3.10 12.83
N TRP A 81 -7.49 -2.10 13.18
CA TRP A 81 -7.91 -0.70 13.12
C TRP A 81 -8.36 -0.28 11.71
N TYR A 82 -7.61 -0.69 10.68
CA TYR A 82 -7.99 -0.48 9.29
C TYR A 82 -9.33 -1.13 8.96
N TYR A 83 -9.46 -2.43 9.24
CA TYR A 83 -10.62 -3.23 8.86
C TYR A 83 -11.90 -2.69 9.51
N TYR A 84 -11.86 -2.41 10.81
CA TYR A 84 -13.02 -1.85 11.52
C TYR A 84 -13.28 -0.39 11.14
N GLY A 85 -12.24 0.44 10.98
CA GLY A 85 -12.42 1.85 10.65
C GLY A 85 -12.96 2.06 9.23
N ALA A 86 -12.33 1.45 8.23
CA ALA A 86 -12.79 1.49 6.85
C ALA A 86 -14.14 0.78 6.69
N GLY A 87 -14.32 -0.36 7.37
CA GLY A 87 -15.56 -1.13 7.37
C GLY A 87 -16.74 -0.34 7.92
N LYS A 88 -16.57 0.30 9.10
CA LYS A 88 -17.61 1.11 9.75
C LYS A 88 -17.99 2.33 8.92
N LEU A 89 -17.01 3.04 8.36
CA LEU A 89 -17.26 4.26 7.56
C LEU A 89 -17.94 3.97 6.23
N SER A 90 -17.78 2.77 5.68
CA SER A 90 -18.38 2.39 4.40
C SER A 90 -19.53 1.38 4.54
N ALA A 91 -19.94 1.03 5.77
CA ALA A 91 -20.94 -0.03 6.02
C ALA A 91 -22.32 0.28 5.40
N GLN A 92 -22.66 1.56 5.29
CA GLN A 92 -23.95 2.02 4.77
C GLN A 92 -23.95 2.22 3.24
N CYS A 93 -22.84 1.94 2.56
CA CYS A 93 -22.69 2.18 1.13
C CYS A 93 -23.11 0.95 0.32
N HIS A 94 -23.78 1.17 -0.81
CA HIS A 94 -24.13 0.12 -1.76
C HIS A 94 -22.87 -0.58 -2.31
N LEU A 95 -22.94 -1.90 -2.49
CA LEU A 95 -21.87 -2.67 -3.11
C LEU A 95 -21.85 -2.39 -4.61
N SER A 96 -20.66 -2.15 -5.16
CA SER A 96 -20.45 -2.16 -6.61
C SER A 96 -20.10 -3.58 -7.05
N ASP A 97 -20.76 -4.06 -8.11
CA ASP A 97 -20.41 -5.30 -8.80
C ASP A 97 -19.16 -5.15 -9.68
N GLU A 98 -18.70 -3.92 -9.92
CA GLU A 98 -17.50 -3.63 -10.68
C GLU A 98 -16.25 -3.94 -9.84
N LYS A 99 -15.48 -4.94 -10.28
CA LYS A 99 -14.21 -5.32 -9.64
C LYS A 99 -13.08 -4.38 -10.07
N LEU A 100 -12.25 -4.00 -9.10
CA LEU A 100 -11.05 -3.23 -9.37
C LEU A 100 -9.97 -4.13 -10.00
N SER A 101 -9.58 -3.86 -11.24
CA SER A 101 -8.50 -4.61 -11.88
C SER A 101 -7.15 -4.17 -11.31
N LEU A 102 -6.27 -5.13 -10.98
CA LEU A 102 -4.89 -4.83 -10.52
C LEU A 102 -4.15 -3.91 -11.51
N ARG A 103 -4.41 -4.08 -12.81
CA ARG A 103 -3.83 -3.23 -13.86
C ARG A 103 -4.29 -1.78 -13.73
N GLU A 104 -5.58 -1.56 -13.46
CA GLU A 104 -6.13 -0.22 -13.24
C GLU A 104 -5.52 0.43 -12.00
N ILE A 105 -5.38 -0.33 -10.90
CA ILE A 105 -4.75 0.14 -9.65
C ILE A 105 -3.32 0.63 -9.92
N TYR A 106 -2.49 -0.21 -10.55
CA TYR A 106 -1.10 0.16 -10.81
C TYR A 106 -0.97 1.31 -11.80
N THR A 107 -1.84 1.40 -12.81
CA THR A 107 -1.84 2.55 -13.73
C THR A 107 -2.30 3.84 -13.04
N ALA A 108 -3.27 3.78 -12.12
CA ALA A 108 -3.71 4.92 -11.34
C ALA A 108 -2.62 5.37 -10.36
N MET A 109 -1.98 4.42 -9.67
CA MET A 109 -0.84 4.72 -8.78
C MET A 109 0.34 5.31 -9.55
N ALA A 110 0.62 4.82 -10.76
CA ALA A 110 1.70 5.33 -11.60
C ALA A 110 1.42 6.77 -12.07
N ALA A 111 0.16 7.07 -12.42
CA ALA A 111 -0.26 8.42 -12.80
C ALA A 111 -0.22 9.40 -11.60
N ALA A 112 -0.52 8.93 -10.40
CA ALA A 112 -0.58 9.76 -9.19
C ALA A 112 0.79 10.13 -8.63
N ASN A 113 1.85 9.37 -8.93
CA ASN A 113 3.21 9.62 -8.43
C ASN A 113 4.10 10.25 -9.49
N SER A 114 5.01 11.13 -9.10
CA SER A 114 6.02 11.67 -10.03
C SER A 114 6.96 10.54 -10.48
N GLU A 115 7.53 10.68 -11.67
CA GLU A 115 8.47 9.69 -12.20
C GLU A 115 9.71 9.55 -11.31
N PHE A 116 10.18 10.68 -10.75
CA PHE A 116 11.24 10.70 -9.75
C PHE A 116 10.91 9.86 -8.51
N THR A 117 9.70 9.99 -7.95
CA THR A 117 9.30 9.20 -6.77
C THR A 117 9.28 7.70 -7.09
N LEU A 118 8.79 7.30 -8.26
CA LEU A 118 8.79 5.88 -8.66
C LEU A 118 10.21 5.33 -8.78
N TRP A 119 11.13 6.07 -9.39
CA TRP A 119 12.55 5.69 -9.47
C TRP A 119 13.22 5.64 -8.10
N ALA A 120 13.00 6.62 -7.23
CA ALA A 120 13.55 6.63 -5.89
C ALA A 120 13.10 5.40 -5.08
N MET A 121 11.80 5.07 -5.15
CA MET A 121 11.26 3.87 -4.49
C MET A 121 11.82 2.58 -5.08
N LEU A 122 12.03 2.53 -6.40
CA LEU A 122 12.65 1.36 -7.05
C LEU A 122 14.06 1.14 -6.52
N VAL A 123 14.88 2.20 -6.45
CA VAL A 123 16.24 2.11 -5.90
C VAL A 123 16.22 1.62 -4.45
N ILE A 124 15.37 2.19 -3.60
CA ILE A 124 15.23 1.76 -2.20
C ILE A 124 14.80 0.28 -2.12
N SER A 125 13.86 -0.13 -2.96
CA SER A 125 13.38 -1.51 -3.00
C SER A 125 14.47 -2.49 -3.44
N LEU A 126 15.26 -2.13 -4.45
CA LEU A 126 16.40 -2.94 -4.90
C LEU A 126 17.47 -3.07 -3.81
N LEU A 127 17.79 -1.97 -3.12
CA LEU A 127 18.73 -1.97 -2.00
C LEU A 127 18.21 -2.84 -0.83
N GLY A 128 16.92 -2.72 -0.50
CA GLY A 128 16.27 -3.55 0.52
C GLY A 128 16.28 -5.04 0.15
N GLY A 129 16.04 -5.37 -1.12
CA GLY A 129 16.14 -6.74 -1.64
C GLY A 129 17.56 -7.30 -1.53
N ALA A 130 18.56 -6.54 -1.95
CA ALA A 130 19.98 -6.92 -1.83
C ALA A 130 20.41 -7.11 -0.37
N ALA A 131 20.00 -6.21 0.53
CA ALA A 131 20.24 -6.33 1.96
C ALA A 131 19.56 -7.58 2.56
N GLY A 132 18.33 -7.89 2.13
CA GLY A 132 17.62 -9.11 2.52
C GLY A 132 18.35 -10.38 2.09
N ILE A 133 18.82 -10.44 0.84
CA ILE A 133 19.62 -11.56 0.30
C ILE A 133 20.93 -11.69 1.10
N TRP A 134 21.64 -10.59 1.32
CA TRP A 134 22.86 -10.57 2.10
C TRP A 134 22.63 -11.10 3.52
N ALA A 135 21.57 -10.65 4.19
CA ALA A 135 21.18 -11.15 5.50
C ALA A 135 20.84 -12.65 5.48
N ALA A 136 20.09 -13.11 4.49
CA ALA A 136 19.74 -14.53 4.34
C ALA A 136 20.97 -15.45 4.19
N LEU A 137 22.01 -14.96 3.53
CA LEU A 137 23.24 -15.72 3.28
C LEU A 137 24.25 -15.63 4.42
N ARG A 138 24.33 -14.50 5.14
CA ARG A 138 25.39 -14.24 6.13
C ARG A 138 25.03 -14.55 7.58
N PHE A 139 23.76 -14.46 7.98
CA PHE A 139 23.41 -14.73 9.37
C PHE A 139 23.36 -16.23 9.66
N VAL A 140 23.99 -16.66 10.75
CA VAL A 140 24.02 -18.06 11.20
C VAL A 140 22.66 -18.53 11.75
N PRO A 141 21.93 -17.75 12.59
CA PRO A 141 20.67 -18.21 13.13
C PRO A 141 19.60 -18.35 12.04
N LEU A 142 18.95 -19.51 11.97
CA LEU A 142 17.90 -19.82 10.98
C LEU A 142 16.80 -18.74 10.94
N PHE A 143 16.40 -18.24 12.11
CA PHE A 143 15.39 -17.18 12.22
C PHE A 143 15.75 -15.91 11.45
N HIS A 144 17.01 -15.47 11.54
CA HIS A 144 17.50 -14.28 10.83
C HIS A 144 17.60 -14.54 9.32
N ARG A 145 17.94 -15.77 8.93
CA ARG A 145 17.96 -16.17 7.51
C ARG A 145 16.56 -16.16 6.90
N LEU A 146 15.55 -16.65 7.64
CA LEU A 146 14.16 -16.61 7.22
C LEU A 146 13.64 -15.19 7.07
N ILE A 147 13.95 -14.30 8.02
CA ILE A 147 13.61 -12.87 7.93
C ILE A 147 14.28 -12.23 6.70
N GLY A 148 15.57 -12.49 6.49
CA GLY A 148 16.30 -11.99 5.32
C GLY A 148 15.69 -12.49 4.00
N GLY A 149 15.34 -13.78 3.93
CA GLY A 149 14.70 -14.39 2.76
C GLY A 149 13.30 -13.81 2.49
N ALA A 150 12.50 -13.63 3.53
CA ALA A 150 11.18 -13.00 3.42
C ALA A 150 11.28 -11.55 2.95
N ALA A 151 12.24 -10.78 3.49
CA ALA A 151 12.52 -9.42 3.06
C ALA A 151 12.97 -9.37 1.58
N ALA A 152 13.90 -10.26 1.18
CA ALA A 152 14.36 -10.35 -0.20
C ALA A 152 13.22 -10.62 -1.17
N LEU A 153 12.32 -11.55 -0.85
CA LEU A 153 11.13 -11.85 -1.66
C LEU A 153 10.20 -10.64 -1.75
N PHE A 154 9.87 -10.01 -0.61
CA PHE A 154 8.99 -8.85 -0.55
C PHE A 154 9.52 -7.68 -1.39
N PHE A 155 10.78 -7.30 -1.19
CA PHE A 155 11.39 -6.17 -1.90
C PHE A 155 11.65 -6.47 -3.37
N SER A 156 11.92 -7.72 -3.75
CA SER A 156 12.03 -8.10 -5.16
C SER A 156 10.67 -8.01 -5.87
N ALA A 157 9.60 -8.51 -5.24
CA ALA A 157 8.24 -8.38 -5.76
C ALA A 157 7.81 -6.91 -5.88
N ALA A 158 8.10 -6.09 -4.88
CA ALA A 158 7.84 -4.65 -4.91
C ALA A 158 8.60 -3.95 -6.05
N SER A 159 9.86 -4.31 -6.28
CA SER A 159 10.67 -3.76 -7.38
C SER A 159 10.06 -4.10 -8.74
N ALA A 160 9.60 -5.34 -8.95
CA ALA A 160 8.94 -5.74 -10.19
C ALA A 160 7.67 -4.93 -10.47
N ILE A 161 6.86 -4.67 -9.44
CA ILE A 161 5.66 -3.83 -9.54
C ILE A 161 6.02 -2.38 -9.89
N LEU A 162 7.05 -1.81 -9.25
CA LEU A 162 7.49 -0.44 -9.54
C LEU A 162 8.03 -0.31 -10.97
N ILE A 163 8.78 -1.30 -11.47
CA ILE A 163 9.22 -1.35 -12.88
C ILE A 163 8.00 -1.36 -13.82
N TYR A 164 7.00 -2.20 -13.53
CA TYR A 164 5.76 -2.22 -14.30
C TYR A 164 5.07 -0.85 -14.33
N MET A 165 5.00 -0.16 -13.19
CA MET A 165 4.41 1.18 -13.09
C MET A 165 5.18 2.23 -13.90
N ILE A 166 6.51 2.20 -13.86
CA ILE A 166 7.37 3.11 -14.64
C ILE A 166 7.15 2.86 -16.14
N MET A 167 7.16 1.60 -16.60
CA MET A 167 6.91 1.26 -18.01
C MET A 167 5.50 1.67 -18.47
N ALA A 168 4.48 1.46 -17.62
CA ALA A 168 3.11 1.85 -17.93
C ALA A 168 2.94 3.38 -18.05
N LYS A 169 3.75 4.14 -17.30
CA LYS A 169 3.77 5.60 -17.36
C LYS A 169 4.49 6.12 -18.60
N GLY A 170 5.65 5.55 -18.93
CA GLY A 170 6.43 5.93 -20.13
C GLY A 170 5.73 5.64 -21.46
N ARG A 171 4.72 4.75 -21.48
CA ARG A 171 3.87 4.49 -22.65
C ARG A 171 2.72 5.49 -22.84
N ARG A 172 2.48 6.38 -21.86
CA ARG A 172 1.40 7.39 -21.91
C ARG A 172 1.90 8.81 -22.21
N GLY A 173 3.21 9.05 -22.16
CA GLY A 173 3.85 10.29 -22.62
C GLY A 173 4.33 10.13 -24.05
#